data_AF-A0A6C8LMJ7-F1
#
_entry.id   AF-A0A6C8LMJ7-F1
#
_cell.length_a   1.000
_cell.length_b   1.000
_cell.length_c   1.000
_cell.angle_alpha   90.00
_cell.angle_beta   90.00
_cell.angle_gamma   90.00
#
_symmetry.space_group_name_H-M   'P 1'
#
loop_
_entity.id
_entity.type
_entity.pdbx_description
1 polymer ?
#
loop_
_entity_poly.entity_id
_entity_poly.type
_entity_poly.pdbx_seq_one_letter_code
_entity_poly.pdbx_strand_id
1 'polypeptide(L)'
;MKFKLNDEVKWSSSSNGVTKVKIGFIVEVIPPGVNVKKFELGRLLDAPGLPRKEESYIVCVGPRPGSRAKPKYYWPRVNNLRHLHDDK
;
A
#
# COMPACT_ATOMS: atom_id res chain seq x y z
N MET A 1 -14.98 1.21 0.39
CA MET A 1 -14.15 2.26 -0.23
C MET A 1 -13.35 1.62 -1.34
N LYS A 2 -13.21 2.28 -2.50
CA LYS A 2 -12.43 1.76 -3.64
C LYS A 2 -11.40 2.82 -4.04
N PHE A 3 -10.20 2.38 -4.32
CA PHE A 3 -9.10 3.21 -4.80
C PHE A 3 -8.76 2.84 -6.25
N LYS A 4 -8.19 3.79 -6.98
CA LYS A 4 -7.75 3.65 -8.37
C LYS A 4 -6.23 3.83 -8.45
N LEU A 5 -5.65 3.39 -9.57
CA LEU A 5 -4.26 3.67 -9.87
C LEU A 5 -3.97 5.17 -9.78
N ASN A 6 -2.80 5.50 -9.23
CA ASN A 6 -2.31 6.86 -8.96
C ASN A 6 -3.05 7.64 -7.87
N ASP A 7 -4.04 7.06 -7.18
CA ASP A 7 -4.61 7.71 -5.99
C ASP A 7 -3.56 7.84 -4.90
N GLU A 8 -3.46 9.03 -4.31
CA GLU A 8 -2.64 9.27 -3.13
C GLU A 8 -3.40 8.89 -1.87
N VAL A 9 -2.80 8.01 -1.07
CA VAL A 9 -3.42 7.42 0.12
C VAL A 9 -2.54 7.58 1.34
N LYS A 10 -3.19 7.64 2.50
CA LYS A 10 -2.56 7.62 3.82
C LYS A 10 -3.06 6.43 4.63
N TRP A 11 -2.16 5.85 5.43
CA TRP A 11 -2.54 4.86 6.45
C TRP A 11 -1.55 4.85 7.61
N SER A 12 -2.01 4.34 8.74
CA SER A 12 -1.19 4.08 9.92
C SER A 12 -0.84 2.60 10.00
N SER A 13 0.41 2.31 10.36
CA SER A 13 0.89 0.97 10.68
C SER A 13 1.58 0.98 12.03
N SER A 14 1.35 -0.03 12.86
CA SER A 14 1.98 -0.18 14.17
C SER A 14 2.78 -1.47 14.24
N SER A 15 4.02 -1.40 14.73
CA SER A 15 4.90 -2.54 14.94
C SER A 15 5.84 -2.24 16.11
N ASN A 16 6.04 -3.21 17.01
CA ASN A 16 6.89 -3.09 18.21
C ASN A 16 6.58 -1.82 19.03
N GLY A 17 5.30 -1.51 19.25
CA GLY A 17 4.85 -0.33 20.01
C GLY A 17 4.99 1.01 19.28
N VAL A 18 5.55 1.05 18.06
CA VAL A 18 5.73 2.28 17.29
C VAL A 18 4.69 2.36 16.17
N THR A 19 3.88 3.42 16.20
CA THR A 19 2.93 3.75 15.13
C THR A 19 3.58 4.71 14.14
N LYS A 20 3.46 4.43 12.85
CA LYS A 20 3.95 5.28 11.75
C LYS A 20 2.82 5.52 10.76
N VAL A 21 2.62 6.80 10.42
CA VAL A 21 1.81 7.20 9.27
C VAL A 21 2.66 7.08 8.01
N LYS A 22 2.06 6.56 6.96
CA LYS A 22 2.67 6.42 5.63
C LYS A 22 1.75 7.09 4.61
N ILE A 23 2.37 7.74 3.64
CA ILE A 23 1.71 8.37 2.50
C ILE A 23 2.36 7.77 1.25
N GLY A 24 1.56 7.43 0.26
CA GLY A 24 2.04 6.85 -0.98
C GLY A 24 0.95 6.77 -2.04
N PHE A 25 1.31 6.21 -3.20
CA PHE A 25 0.42 6.13 -4.36
C PHE A 25 0.01 4.70 -4.63
N ILE A 26 -1.24 4.48 -5.01
CA ILE A 26 -1.69 3.19 -5.53
C ILE A 26 -0.99 2.92 -6.86
N VAL A 27 -0.24 1.83 -6.93
CA VAL A 27 0.52 1.42 -8.12
C VAL A 27 0.06 0.10 -8.71
N GLU A 28 -0.79 -0.65 -8.00
CA GLU A 28 -1.39 -1.88 -8.50
C GLU A 28 -2.76 -2.11 -7.85
N VAL A 29 -3.73 -2.58 -8.64
CA VAL A 29 -5.05 -3.02 -8.16
C VAL A 29 -5.12 -4.54 -8.26
N ILE A 30 -5.33 -5.20 -7.13
CA ILE A 30 -5.33 -6.66 -6.98
C ILE A 30 -6.78 -7.13 -6.83
N PRO A 31 -7.31 -7.93 -7.78
CA PRO A 31 -8.67 -8.45 -7.69
C PRO A 31 -8.84 -9.40 -6.49
N PRO A 32 -10.08 -9.56 -5.98
CA PRO A 32 -10.41 -10.56 -4.97
C PRO A 32 -9.91 -11.97 -5.32
N GLY A 33 -9.36 -12.68 -4.32
CA GLY A 33 -8.89 -14.07 -4.45
C GLY A 33 -7.58 -14.24 -5.23
N VAL A 34 -7.01 -13.16 -5.77
CA VAL A 34 -5.77 -13.22 -6.54
C VAL A 34 -4.55 -13.13 -5.63
N ASN A 35 -3.57 -13.99 -5.88
CA ASN A 35 -2.29 -13.91 -5.20
C ASN A 35 -1.49 -12.71 -5.71
N VAL A 36 -1.11 -11.81 -4.79
CA VAL A 36 -0.35 -10.60 -5.09
C VAL A 36 0.98 -10.89 -5.81
N LYS A 37 1.59 -12.06 -5.58
CA LYS A 37 2.86 -12.47 -6.25
C LYS A 37 2.73 -12.71 -7.76
N LYS A 38 1.52 -12.74 -8.30
CA LYS A 38 1.29 -12.77 -9.76
C LYS A 38 1.70 -11.46 -10.43
N PHE A 39 1.76 -10.36 -9.69
CA PHE A 39 2.14 -9.03 -10.16
C PHE A 39 3.63 -8.78 -9.87
N GLU A 40 4.32 -8.09 -10.78
CA GLU A 40 5.76 -7.80 -10.64
C GLU A 40 6.07 -7.05 -9.34
N LEU A 41 5.31 -5.99 -9.03
CA LEU A 41 5.45 -5.24 -7.79
C LEU A 41 5.09 -6.07 -6.55
N GLY A 42 4.19 -7.03 -6.69
CA GLY A 42 3.81 -7.94 -5.62
C GLY A 42 4.92 -8.91 -5.23
N ARG A 43 5.85 -9.22 -6.15
CA ARG A 43 7.06 -10.02 -5.86
C ARG A 43 8.11 -9.24 -5.08
N LEU A 44 8.02 -7.91 -5.06
CA LEU A 44 8.93 -7.02 -4.32
C LEU A 44 8.46 -6.76 -2.87
N LEU A 45 7.35 -7.37 -2.45
CA LEU A 45 6.85 -7.24 -1.09
C LEU A 45 7.67 -8.11 -0.13
N ASP A 46 8.11 -7.53 1.00
CA ASP A 46 8.92 -8.24 2.00
C ASP A 46 8.18 -9.42 2.65
N ALA A 47 6.85 -9.32 2.82
CA ALA A 47 6.03 -10.34 3.47
C ALA A 47 4.56 -10.31 2.97
N PRO A 48 4.29 -10.74 1.72
CA PRO A 48 2.91 -10.83 1.23
C PRO A 48 2.17 -11.94 1.96
N GLY A 49 0.98 -11.61 2.47
CA GLY A 49 0.06 -12.58 3.08
C GLY A 49 -0.67 -13.46 2.06
N LEU A 50 -1.70 -14.16 2.53
CA LEU A 50 -2.62 -14.91 1.66
C LEU A 50 -3.44 -13.98 0.77
N PRO A 51 -3.94 -14.47 -0.39
CA PRO A 51 -4.91 -13.76 -1.20
C PRO A 51 -6.08 -13.24 -0.37
N ARG A 52 -6.51 -12.00 -0.65
CA ARG A 52 -7.59 -11.36 0.11
C ARG A 52 -8.93 -11.63 -0.54
N LYS A 53 -9.98 -11.70 0.28
CA LYS A 53 -11.37 -11.90 -0.20
C LYS A 53 -11.95 -10.66 -0.90
N GLU A 54 -11.33 -9.51 -0.73
CA GLU A 54 -11.73 -8.22 -1.28
C GLU A 54 -10.67 -7.69 -2.25
N GLU A 55 -11.06 -6.73 -3.10
CA GLU A 55 -10.13 -5.95 -3.91
C GLU A 55 -9.10 -5.28 -3.00
N SER A 56 -7.83 -5.27 -3.39
CA SER A 56 -6.77 -4.72 -2.56
C SER A 56 -5.69 -4.06 -3.41
N TYR A 57 -4.74 -3.36 -2.79
CA TYR A 57 -3.90 -2.42 -3.51
C TYR A 57 -2.44 -2.49 -3.07
N ILE A 58 -1.51 -2.45 -4.02
CA ILE A 58 -0.10 -2.20 -3.72
C ILE A 58 0.12 -0.69 -3.69
N VAL A 59 0.78 -0.21 -2.64
CA VAL A 59 1.09 1.20 -2.43
C VAL A 59 2.59 1.41 -2.52
N CYS A 60 3.01 2.34 -3.36
CA CYS A 60 4.40 2.78 -3.46
C CYS A 60 4.62 3.98 -2.53
N VAL A 61 5.62 3.86 -1.65
CA VAL A 61 6.07 4.93 -0.76
C VAL A 61 7.46 5.36 -1.23
N GLY A 62 7.55 6.60 -1.71
CA GLY A 62 8.81 7.20 -2.13
C GLY A 62 9.80 7.33 -0.97
N PRO A 63 11.10 7.49 -1.27
CA PRO A 63 12.09 7.83 -0.26
C PRO A 63 11.77 9.18 0.38
N ARG A 64 12.24 9.39 1.62
CA ARG A 64 12.13 10.70 2.27
C ARG A 64 12.90 11.74 1.46
N PRO A 65 12.48 13.03 1.47
CA PRO A 65 13.25 14.11 0.85
C PRO A 65 14.73 14.06 1.27
N GLY A 66 15.63 14.16 0.30
CA GLY A 66 17.08 14.07 0.51
C GLY A 66 17.65 12.65 0.67
N SER A 67 16.80 11.61 0.69
CA SER A 67 17.26 10.22 0.74
C SER A 67 17.49 9.64 -0.65
N ARG A 68 18.58 8.89 -0.82
CA ARG A 68 18.87 8.08 -2.02
C ARG A 68 18.32 6.65 -1.94
N ALA A 69 17.51 6.36 -0.92
CA ALA A 69 16.92 5.04 -0.76
C ALA A 69 15.97 4.72 -1.93
N LYS A 70 15.84 3.42 -2.25
CA LYS A 70 14.83 2.96 -3.19
C LYS A 70 13.43 3.13 -2.60
N PRO A 71 12.40 3.35 -3.44
CA PRO A 71 11.01 3.33 -2.98
C PRO A 71 10.67 1.98 -2.35
N LYS A 72 9.68 1.99 -1.44
CA LYS A 72 9.18 0.79 -0.78
C LYS A 72 7.75 0.50 -1.22
N TYR A 73 7.46 -0.78 -1.42
CA TYR A 73 6.12 -1.25 -1.75
C TYR A 73 5.46 -1.87 -0.53
N TYR A 74 4.19 -1.57 -0.36
CA TYR A 74 3.39 -2.06 0.74
C TYR A 74 2.09 -2.66 0.22
N TRP A 75 1.58 -3.67 0.93
CA TRP A 75 0.25 -4.22 0.71
C TRP A 75 -0.59 -4.01 1.99
N PRO A 76 -1.04 -2.79 2.29
CA PRO A 76 -1.79 -2.48 3.52
C PRO A 76 -3.23 -3.03 3.46
N ARG A 77 -3.87 -3.27 4.61
CA ARG A 77 -5.30 -3.63 4.67
C ARG A 77 -6.16 -2.47 4.18
N VAL A 78 -7.19 -2.76 3.37
CA VAL A 78 -8.03 -1.73 2.74
C VAL A 78 -8.75 -0.89 3.79
N ASN A 79 -9.24 -1.52 4.86
CA ASN A 79 -9.92 -0.81 5.96
C ASN A 79 -9.06 0.25 6.66
N ASN A 80 -7.72 0.20 6.51
CA ASN A 80 -6.80 1.19 7.10
C ASN A 80 -6.41 2.31 6.13
N LEU A 81 -6.71 2.15 4.83
CA LEU A 81 -6.41 3.17 3.81
C LEU A 81 -7.45 4.29 3.84
N ARG A 82 -7.00 5.51 3.60
CA ARG A 82 -7.83 6.70 3.37
C ARG A 82 -7.23 7.48 2.20
N HIS A 83 -8.04 8.17 1.40
CA HIS A 83 -7.49 9.16 0.47
C HIS A 83 -6.79 10.26 1.26
N LEU A 84 -5.69 10.79 0.74
CA LEU A 84 -4.98 11.87 1.41
C LEU A 84 -5.85 13.15 1.50
N HIS A 85 -6.67 13.39 0.48
CA HIS A 85 -7.43 14.64 0.30
C HIS A 85 -8.92 14.57 0.69
N ASP A 86 -9.39 13.48 1.28
CA ASP A 86 -10.79 13.32 1.70
C ASP A 86 -11.16 14.09 2.98
N ASP A 87 -10.25 14.88 3.55
CA ASP A 87 -10.55 15.78 4.68
C ASP A 87 -11.09 17.15 4.20
N LYS A 88 -12.12 17.15 3.34
CA LYS A 88 -12.90 18.35 2.99
C LYS A 88 -14.37 18.18 3.30
#